data_AF-A0AAV7HP41-F1
#
_entry.id   AF-A0AAV7HP41-F1
#
_cell.length_a   1.000
_cell.length_b   1.000
_cell.length_c   1.000
_cell.angle_alpha   90.00
_cell.angle_beta   90.00
_cell.angle_gamma   90.00
#
_symmetry.space_group_name_H-M   'P 1'
#
loop_
_entity.id
_entity.type
_entity.pdbx_description
1 polymer ?
#
loop_
_entity_poly.entity_id
_entity_poly.type
_entity_poly.pdbx_seq_one_letter_code
_entity_poly.pdbx_strand_id
1 'polypeptide(L)'
;MAMVLDAFINNFSVILANAVEEEEIMVLGVNNEIQTLLKKIRSFQSLLGDAEKRKFAEPCIDQWLSELKDVMYDADDTIDICKIEGAKLLENQNHNSKTTMFYIISSLVDPLVVGREVDVAANELVNLLITEKVEEKCRVLVITGMEGVGKTNNHEIENYFNVKAWACVTQTYSEIDLLKLIIRAAKGSYGNANTKLELQPILRDSVTSCQSLFLVLDDVWMANVWIDSLQVPLDYANISF
;
A
#
# COMPACT_ATOMS: atom_id res chain seq x y z
N MET A 1 -21.47 13.22 0.69
CA MET A 1 -21.89 12.59 -0.58
C MET A 1 -22.23 11.14 -0.23
N ALA A 2 -23.49 10.74 -0.32
CA ALA A 2 -23.90 9.39 0.11
C ALA A 2 -23.38 8.37 -0.91
N MET A 3 -22.35 7.62 -0.53
CA MET A 3 -21.91 6.44 -1.27
C MET A 3 -23.09 5.46 -1.33
N VAL A 4 -23.42 4.98 -2.53
CA VAL A 4 -24.46 3.97 -2.74
C VAL A 4 -23.93 2.66 -2.17
N LEU A 5 -24.66 2.05 -1.23
CA LEU A 5 -24.24 0.84 -0.52
C LEU A 5 -24.00 -0.32 -1.51
N ASP A 6 -24.80 -0.42 -2.57
CA ASP A 6 -24.57 -1.38 -3.65
C ASP A 6 -23.16 -1.24 -4.27
N ALA A 7 -22.68 -0.02 -4.48
CA ALA A 7 -21.32 0.21 -5.02
C ALA A 7 -20.25 -0.22 -4.01
N PHE A 8 -20.48 0.04 -2.72
CA PHE A 8 -19.57 -0.34 -1.65
C PHE A 8 -19.46 -1.86 -1.49
N ILE A 9 -20.59 -2.58 -1.47
CA ILE A 9 -20.63 -4.05 -1.37
C ILE A 9 -19.98 -4.69 -2.59
N ASN A 10 -20.21 -4.13 -3.77
CA ASN A 10 -19.55 -4.62 -4.99
C ASN A 10 -18.04 -4.42 -4.91
N ASN A 11 -17.57 -3.26 -4.44
CA ASN A 11 -16.14 -3.02 -4.25
C ASN A 11 -15.51 -4.02 -3.27
N PHE A 12 -16.13 -4.20 -2.10
CA PHE A 12 -15.66 -5.16 -1.11
C PHE A 12 -15.66 -6.61 -1.62
N SER A 13 -16.66 -6.98 -2.43
CA SER A 13 -16.70 -8.30 -3.08
C SER A 13 -15.54 -8.51 -4.07
N VAL A 14 -15.07 -7.44 -4.71
CA VAL A 14 -13.89 -7.48 -5.60
C VAL A 14 -12.62 -7.63 -4.77
N ILE A 15 -12.47 -6.85 -3.69
CA ILE A 15 -11.34 -6.94 -2.75
C ILE A 15 -11.18 -8.38 -2.25
N LEU A 16 -12.25 -8.97 -1.73
CA LEU A 16 -12.26 -10.34 -1.23
C LEU A 16 -11.95 -11.37 -2.32
N ALA A 17 -12.42 -11.16 -3.56
CA ALA A 17 -12.14 -12.07 -4.67
C ALA A 17 -10.67 -12.06 -5.06
N ASN A 18 -10.07 -10.88 -5.15
CA ASN A 18 -8.65 -10.72 -5.48
C ASN A 18 -7.77 -11.32 -4.38
N ALA A 19 -8.08 -11.04 -3.11
CA ALA A 19 -7.30 -11.52 -1.97
C ALA A 19 -7.17 -13.05 -1.91
N VAL A 20 -8.17 -13.81 -2.39
CA VAL A 20 -8.07 -15.28 -2.35
C VAL A 20 -6.99 -15.82 -3.28
N GLU A 21 -6.72 -15.11 -4.38
CA GLU A 21 -5.77 -15.54 -5.40
C GLU A 21 -4.34 -15.06 -5.11
N GLU A 22 -4.14 -14.23 -4.08
CA GLU A 22 -2.84 -13.68 -3.71
C GLU A 22 -1.98 -14.69 -2.95
N GLU A 23 -0.71 -14.78 -3.34
CA GLU A 23 0.26 -15.73 -2.77
C GLU A 23 0.51 -15.46 -1.28
N GLU A 24 0.52 -14.19 -0.90
CA GLU A 24 0.65 -13.69 0.46
C GLU A 24 -0.50 -14.20 1.36
N ILE A 25 -1.70 -14.30 0.82
CA ILE A 25 -2.85 -14.84 1.55
C ILE A 25 -2.79 -16.37 1.61
N MET A 26 -2.34 -17.01 0.54
CA MET A 26 -2.20 -18.47 0.48
C MET A 26 -1.16 -19.00 1.46
N VAL A 27 -0.03 -18.30 1.65
CA VAL A 27 1.02 -18.73 2.59
C VAL A 27 0.54 -18.72 4.04
N LEU A 28 -0.42 -17.85 4.38
CA LEU A 28 -1.05 -17.83 5.71
C LEU A 28 -2.14 -18.90 5.87
N GLY A 29 -2.59 -19.53 4.78
CA GLY A 29 -3.62 -20.57 4.83
C GLY A 29 -5.04 -20.07 5.14
N VAL A 30 -5.27 -18.75 5.09
CA VAL A 30 -6.57 -18.11 5.41
C VAL A 30 -7.49 -17.91 4.20
N ASN A 31 -7.09 -18.41 3.03
CA ASN A 31 -7.79 -18.22 1.76
C ASN A 31 -9.20 -18.84 1.76
N ASN A 32 -9.43 -19.92 2.51
CA ASN A 32 -10.73 -20.58 2.62
C ASN A 32 -11.74 -19.76 3.44
N GLU A 33 -11.27 -19.09 4.48
CA GLU A 33 -12.03 -18.18 5.34
C GLU A 33 -12.47 -16.96 4.53
N ILE A 34 -11.56 -16.36 3.77
CA ILE A 34 -11.85 -15.22 2.88
C ILE A 34 -12.86 -15.65 1.79
N GLN A 35 -12.69 -16.83 1.19
CA GLN A 35 -13.69 -17.40 0.26
C GLN A 35 -15.06 -17.60 0.90
N THR A 36 -15.08 -18.00 2.17
CA THR A 36 -16.32 -18.19 2.92
C THR A 36 -17.01 -16.85 3.17
N LEU A 37 -16.25 -15.81 3.54
CA LEU A 37 -16.76 -14.46 3.70
C LEU A 37 -17.31 -13.91 2.38
N LEU A 38 -16.58 -14.08 1.27
CA LEU A 38 -17.00 -13.70 -0.08
C LEU A 38 -18.34 -14.33 -0.46
N LYS A 39 -18.50 -15.63 -0.23
CA LYS A 39 -19.77 -16.35 -0.50
C LYS A 39 -20.92 -15.79 0.33
N LYS A 40 -20.68 -15.47 1.61
CA LYS A 40 -21.69 -14.88 2.50
C LYS A 40 -22.10 -13.48 2.02
N ILE A 41 -21.15 -12.59 1.75
CA ILE A 41 -21.42 -11.23 1.24
C ILE A 41 -22.24 -11.30 -0.06
N ARG A 42 -21.84 -12.15 -1.02
CA ARG A 42 -22.59 -12.35 -2.28
C ARG A 42 -23.99 -12.87 -2.05
N SER A 43 -24.19 -13.77 -1.08
CA SER A 43 -25.53 -14.30 -0.76
C SER A 43 -26.49 -13.24 -0.22
N PHE A 44 -25.97 -12.15 0.36
CA PHE A 44 -26.76 -11.05 0.90
C PHE A 44 -26.96 -9.88 -0.07
N GLN A 45 -26.33 -9.88 -1.25
CA GLN A 45 -26.41 -8.76 -2.20
C GLN A 45 -27.86 -8.37 -2.56
N SER A 46 -28.74 -9.35 -2.78
CA SER A 46 -30.15 -9.08 -3.07
C SER A 46 -30.92 -8.49 -1.89
N LEU A 47 -30.58 -8.92 -0.66
CA LEU A 47 -31.17 -8.42 0.58
C LEU A 47 -30.71 -6.98 0.88
N LEU A 48 -29.43 -6.69 0.62
CA LEU A 48 -28.84 -5.37 0.85
C LEU A 48 -29.39 -4.32 -0.12
N GLY A 49 -29.64 -4.70 -1.37
CA GLY A 49 -30.30 -3.83 -2.33
C GLY A 49 -31.77 -3.51 -1.99
N ASP A 50 -32.48 -4.38 -1.26
CA ASP A 50 -33.82 -4.08 -0.73
C ASP A 50 -33.74 -3.19 0.53
N ALA A 51 -32.80 -3.51 1.43
CA ALA A 51 -32.56 -2.75 2.65
C ALA A 51 -32.16 -1.29 2.35
N GLU A 52 -31.29 -1.05 1.36
CA GLU A 52 -30.87 0.30 1.01
C GLU A 52 -32.04 1.18 0.53
N LYS A 53 -33.02 0.61 -0.18
CA LYS A 53 -34.22 1.35 -0.62
C LYS A 53 -35.12 1.76 0.55
N ARG A 54 -35.08 1.00 1.64
CA ARG A 54 -35.90 1.20 2.84
C ARG A 54 -35.20 2.03 3.92
N LYS A 55 -33.90 2.30 3.81
CA LYS A 55 -33.11 3.00 4.85
C LYS A 55 -33.68 4.36 5.25
N PHE A 56 -34.23 5.12 4.29
CA PHE A 56 -34.83 6.43 4.58
C PHE A 56 -36.20 6.36 5.25
N ALA A 57 -36.88 5.22 5.15
CA ALA A 57 -38.19 4.98 5.75
C ALA A 57 -38.08 4.30 7.12
N GLU A 58 -37.02 3.53 7.36
CA GLU A 58 -36.84 2.70 8.55
C GLU A 58 -35.47 2.96 9.18
N PRO A 59 -35.39 3.80 10.23
CA PRO A 59 -34.12 4.16 10.89
C PRO A 59 -33.33 2.97 11.44
N CYS A 60 -34.00 1.89 11.84
CA CYS A 60 -33.33 0.67 12.29
C CYS A 60 -32.56 -0.03 11.16
N ILE A 61 -33.04 0.06 9.92
CA ILE A 61 -32.35 -0.46 8.74
C ILE A 61 -31.12 0.39 8.44
N ASP A 62 -31.25 1.72 8.51
CA ASP A 62 -30.10 2.62 8.31
C ASP A 62 -28.99 2.37 9.35
N GLN A 63 -29.36 2.20 10.62
CA GLN A 63 -28.40 1.85 11.68
C GLN A 63 -27.70 0.52 11.41
N TRP A 64 -28.46 -0.54 11.12
CA TRP A 64 -27.88 -1.86 10.83
C TRP A 64 -26.98 -1.85 9.58
N LEU A 65 -27.34 -1.07 8.55
CA LEU A 65 -26.51 -0.89 7.36
C LEU A 65 -25.20 -0.18 7.67
N SER A 66 -25.22 0.79 8.60
CA SER A 66 -23.99 1.44 9.09
C SER A 66 -23.09 0.44 9.82
N GLU A 67 -23.64 -0.36 10.74
CA GLU A 67 -22.88 -1.37 11.48
C GLU A 67 -22.25 -2.42 10.54
N LEU A 68 -23.00 -2.85 9.51
CA LEU A 68 -22.46 -3.75 8.49
C LEU A 68 -21.28 -3.11 7.75
N LYS A 69 -21.38 -1.82 7.43
CA LYS A 69 -20.34 -1.06 6.75
C LYS A 69 -19.07 -1.04 7.60
N ASP A 70 -19.19 -0.77 8.89
CA ASP A 70 -18.08 -0.72 9.84
C ASP A 70 -17.38 -2.08 9.94
N VAL A 71 -18.14 -3.18 10.03
CA VAL A 71 -17.57 -4.54 10.03
C VAL A 71 -16.84 -4.87 8.71
N MET A 72 -17.30 -4.32 7.58
CA MET A 72 -16.59 -4.49 6.30
C MET A 72 -15.28 -3.70 6.25
N TYR A 73 -15.22 -2.51 6.85
CA TYR A 73 -13.96 -1.78 7.04
C TYR A 73 -12.97 -2.58 7.87
N ASP A 74 -13.40 -3.11 9.02
CA ASP A 74 -12.54 -3.92 9.89
C ASP A 74 -12.01 -5.18 9.17
N ALA A 75 -12.85 -5.79 8.33
CA ALA A 75 -12.46 -6.96 7.55
C ALA A 75 -11.48 -6.61 6.41
N ASP A 76 -11.62 -5.46 5.74
CA ASP A 76 -10.67 -4.98 4.75
C ASP A 76 -9.30 -4.72 5.39
N ASP A 77 -9.28 -4.01 6.52
CA ASP A 77 -8.07 -3.75 7.28
C ASP A 77 -7.40 -5.08 7.68
N THR A 78 -8.15 -6.06 8.16
CA THR A 78 -7.63 -7.39 8.51
C THR A 78 -7.00 -8.10 7.31
N ILE A 79 -7.60 -7.98 6.13
CA ILE A 79 -7.07 -8.57 4.89
C ILE A 79 -5.74 -7.91 4.53
N ASP A 80 -5.63 -6.59 4.64
CA ASP A 80 -4.37 -5.86 4.46
C ASP A 80 -3.29 -6.39 5.42
N ILE A 81 -3.61 -6.62 6.70
CA ILE A 81 -2.67 -7.24 7.65
C ILE A 81 -2.22 -8.61 7.17
N CYS A 82 -3.15 -9.45 6.70
CA CYS A 82 -2.82 -10.78 6.19
C CYS A 82 -1.88 -10.70 4.99
N LYS A 83 -2.10 -9.79 4.03
CA LYS A 83 -1.18 -9.61 2.89
C LYS A 83 0.22 -9.24 3.35
N ILE A 84 0.31 -8.36 4.33
CA ILE A 84 1.58 -7.91 4.92
C ILE A 84 2.31 -9.06 5.60
N GLU A 85 1.65 -9.79 6.49
CA GLU A 85 2.28 -10.90 7.22
C GLU A 85 2.65 -12.05 6.27
N GLY A 86 1.82 -12.29 5.25
CA GLY A 86 2.14 -13.21 4.17
C GLY A 86 3.42 -12.83 3.42
N ALA A 87 3.54 -11.58 3.01
CA ALA A 87 4.74 -11.07 2.34
C ALA A 87 6.00 -11.25 3.19
N LYS A 88 5.95 -10.93 4.49
CA LYS A 88 7.08 -11.16 5.41
C LYS A 88 7.51 -12.63 5.48
N LEU A 89 6.56 -13.56 5.47
CA LEU A 89 6.86 -14.99 5.48
C LEU A 89 7.51 -15.45 4.17
N LEU A 90 7.08 -14.91 3.04
CA LEU A 90 7.67 -15.21 1.72
C LEU A 90 9.10 -14.64 1.62
N GLU A 91 9.34 -13.43 2.14
CA GLU A 91 10.67 -12.81 2.17
C GLU A 91 11.67 -13.59 3.03
N ASN A 92 11.26 -14.07 4.22
CA ASN A 92 12.12 -14.86 5.10
C ASN A 92 12.58 -16.19 4.48
N GLN A 93 11.88 -16.70 3.47
CA GLN A 93 12.31 -17.89 2.72
C GLN A 93 13.32 -17.56 1.61
N ASN A 94 13.43 -16.29 1.21
CA ASN A 94 14.38 -15.78 0.23
C ASN A 94 15.57 -15.09 0.92
N HIS A 95 16.54 -15.88 1.39
CA HIS A 95 17.76 -15.45 2.11
C HIS A 95 18.72 -14.47 1.37
N ASN A 96 18.32 -13.85 0.26
CA ASN A 96 19.17 -12.99 -0.57
C ASN A 96 18.76 -11.50 -0.62
N SER A 97 17.66 -11.08 0.01
CA SER A 97 17.26 -9.66 0.03
C SER A 97 17.95 -8.92 1.18
N LYS A 98 18.59 -7.78 0.87
CA LYS A 98 19.15 -6.83 1.87
C LYS A 98 18.20 -5.67 2.19
N THR A 99 17.00 -5.71 1.64
CA THR A 99 15.96 -4.68 1.86
C THR A 99 15.08 -5.12 3.02
N THR A 100 14.95 -4.25 4.02
CA THR A 100 14.00 -4.42 5.13
C THR A 100 12.72 -3.64 4.83
N MET A 101 11.62 -4.39 4.70
CA MET A 101 10.26 -3.84 4.53
C MET A 101 9.65 -3.55 5.91
N PHE A 102 9.28 -2.31 6.17
CA PHE A 102 8.45 -1.91 7.30
C PHE A 102 7.02 -1.70 6.82
N TYR A 103 6.06 -2.35 7.47
CA TYR A 103 4.65 -2.26 7.13
C TYR A 103 3.89 -1.58 8.26
N ILE A 104 3.13 -0.53 7.94
CA ILE A 104 2.27 0.15 8.90
C ILE A 104 0.84 0.17 8.39
N ILE A 105 -0.04 -0.37 9.22
CA ILE A 105 -1.48 -0.43 8.99
C ILE A 105 -2.08 0.76 9.74
N SER A 106 -2.77 1.64 9.01
CA SER A 106 -3.56 2.71 9.63
C SER A 106 -4.86 2.16 10.21
N SER A 107 -4.79 1.18 11.13
CA SER A 107 -5.99 0.63 11.76
C SER A 107 -6.45 1.52 12.92
N LEU A 108 -7.76 1.76 13.00
CA LEU A 108 -8.48 2.38 14.12
C LEU A 108 -8.24 3.88 14.30
N VAL A 109 -8.94 4.69 13.50
CA VAL A 109 -9.27 6.04 13.91
C VAL A 109 -10.77 6.24 13.75
N ASP A 110 -11.45 6.33 14.90
CA ASP A 110 -12.80 6.86 15.04
C ASP A 110 -12.97 8.07 14.10
N PRO A 111 -13.99 8.13 13.22
CA PRO A 111 -14.15 9.18 12.22
C PRO A 111 -14.20 10.61 12.79
N LEU A 112 -14.22 10.77 14.12
CA LEU A 112 -14.11 12.05 14.83
C LEU A 112 -12.70 12.46 15.31
N VAL A 113 -11.68 11.59 15.20
CA VAL A 113 -10.33 11.81 15.79
C VAL A 113 -9.25 11.90 14.71
N VAL A 114 -9.46 12.73 13.69
CA VAL A 114 -8.40 13.00 12.70
C VAL A 114 -7.47 14.07 13.26
N GLY A 115 -6.23 13.69 13.61
CA GLY A 115 -5.12 14.65 13.75
C GLY A 115 -4.04 14.32 14.79
N ARG A 116 -4.38 13.78 15.97
CA ARG A 116 -3.37 13.64 17.07
C ARG A 116 -2.66 12.30 17.11
N GLU A 117 -3.34 11.18 16.85
CA GLU A 117 -2.68 9.86 16.77
C GLU A 117 -1.89 9.69 15.47
N VAL A 118 -2.28 10.40 14.39
CA VAL A 118 -1.52 10.42 13.13
C VAL A 118 -0.14 11.01 13.35
N ASP A 119 -0.02 12.10 14.12
CA ASP A 119 1.27 12.72 14.45
C ASP A 119 2.16 11.79 15.31
N VAL A 120 1.57 10.97 16.19
CA VAL A 120 2.33 10.02 17.01
C VAL A 120 2.83 8.85 16.16
N ALA A 121 1.97 8.25 15.34
CA ALA A 121 2.36 7.19 14.41
C ALA A 121 3.37 7.72 13.36
N ALA A 122 3.19 8.95 12.89
CA ALA A 122 4.11 9.71 12.04
C ALA A 122 5.49 9.92 12.68
N ASN A 123 5.54 10.21 13.98
CA ASN A 123 6.80 10.41 14.68
C ASN A 123 7.50 9.08 15.00
N GLU A 124 6.76 8.02 15.32
CA GLU A 124 7.30 6.66 15.41
C GLU A 124 7.85 6.19 14.05
N LEU A 125 7.15 6.52 12.97
CA LEU A 125 7.57 6.33 11.57
C LEU A 125 8.91 6.99 11.25
N VAL A 126 9.03 8.28 11.60
CA VAL A 126 10.27 9.06 11.45
C VAL A 126 11.39 8.40 12.25
N ASN A 127 11.11 7.96 13.48
CA ASN A 127 12.11 7.30 14.31
C ASN A 127 12.53 5.94 13.72
N LEU A 128 11.62 5.11 13.20
CA LEU A 128 11.96 3.86 12.53
C LEU A 128 12.84 4.12 11.29
N LEU A 129 12.54 5.16 10.51
CA LEU A 129 13.29 5.53 9.32
C LEU A 129 14.69 6.10 9.62
N ILE A 130 14.88 6.79 10.76
CA ILE A 130 16.10 7.55 11.07
C ILE A 130 17.00 6.89 12.13
N THR A 131 16.45 6.15 13.10
CA THR A 131 17.14 5.91 14.39
C THR A 131 17.92 4.60 14.47
N GLU A 132 17.56 3.58 13.69
CA GLU A 132 18.26 2.29 13.75
C GLU A 132 19.57 2.32 12.95
N LYS A 133 20.71 2.22 13.64
CA LYS A 133 22.01 1.90 13.04
C LYS A 133 22.01 0.42 12.63
N VAL A 134 21.48 0.13 11.45
CA VAL A 134 21.60 -1.18 10.81
C VAL A 134 22.42 -0.99 9.54
N GLU A 135 23.24 -1.97 9.18
CA GLU A 135 24.13 -2.00 8.01
C GLU A 135 23.37 -1.97 6.65
N GLU A 136 22.05 -1.78 6.68
CA GLU A 136 21.14 -1.80 5.54
C GLU A 136 20.90 -0.38 4.99
N LYS A 137 21.05 -0.23 3.67
CA LYS A 137 21.05 1.06 2.99
C LYS A 137 19.73 1.45 2.31
N CYS A 138 18.77 0.52 2.17
CA CYS A 138 17.44 0.81 1.63
C CYS A 138 16.35 0.33 2.61
N ARG A 139 15.45 1.25 2.97
CA ARG A 139 14.28 1.00 3.80
C ARG A 139 13.04 1.32 3.01
N VAL A 140 12.09 0.41 3.04
CA VAL A 140 10.81 0.59 2.36
C VAL A 140 9.74 0.62 3.42
N LEU A 141 8.88 1.62 3.32
CA LEU A 141 7.72 1.77 4.17
C LEU A 141 6.47 1.62 3.32
N VAL A 142 5.58 0.74 3.75
CA VAL A 142 4.28 0.52 3.12
C VAL A 142 3.19 1.03 4.06
N ILE A 143 2.36 1.96 3.57
CA ILE A 143 1.22 2.53 4.29
C ILE A 143 -0.08 2.07 3.61
N THR A 144 -0.86 1.20 4.25
CA THR A 144 -2.12 0.67 3.72
C THR A 144 -3.35 1.20 4.50
N GLY A 145 -4.57 0.88 4.03
CA GLY A 145 -5.84 1.46 4.54
C GLY A 145 -6.80 1.94 3.43
N MET A 146 -8.04 2.24 3.77
CA MET A 146 -9.05 2.59 2.76
C MET A 146 -8.90 4.02 2.17
N GLU A 147 -9.56 4.24 1.03
CA GLU A 147 -9.69 5.56 0.41
C GLU A 147 -10.30 6.57 1.39
N GLY A 148 -9.70 7.75 1.50
CA GLY A 148 -10.21 8.84 2.36
C GLY A 148 -9.74 8.81 3.81
N VAL A 149 -8.90 7.84 4.22
CA VAL A 149 -8.35 7.73 5.59
C VAL A 149 -7.29 8.79 5.91
N GLY A 150 -6.75 9.49 4.89
CA GLY A 150 -5.79 10.59 5.10
C GLY A 150 -4.32 10.15 5.13
N LYS A 151 -3.98 9.05 4.45
CA LYS A 151 -2.61 8.48 4.38
C LYS A 151 -1.53 9.46 3.88
N THR A 152 -1.91 10.46 3.10
CA THR A 152 -0.99 11.21 2.23
C THR A 152 -0.32 12.43 2.90
N ASN A 153 -0.56 12.71 4.18
CA ASN A 153 -0.28 14.05 4.73
C ASN A 153 0.75 14.08 5.86
N ASN A 154 2.00 13.67 5.60
CA ASN A 154 3.08 13.83 6.57
C ASN A 154 4.35 14.42 5.94
N HIS A 155 4.46 15.76 5.97
CA HIS A 155 5.52 16.53 5.31
C HIS A 155 6.83 16.63 6.10
N GLU A 156 6.87 16.21 7.36
CA GLU A 156 8.04 16.41 8.22
C GLU A 156 9.21 15.46 7.88
N ILE A 157 8.90 14.27 7.37
CA ILE A 157 9.88 13.22 7.03
C ILE A 157 10.80 13.68 5.88
N GLU A 158 10.28 14.51 4.98
CA GLU A 158 11.00 14.90 3.79
C GLU A 158 12.28 15.70 4.09
N ASN A 159 12.36 16.39 5.23
CA ASN A 159 13.50 17.26 5.56
C ASN A 159 14.80 16.50 5.84
N TYR A 160 14.73 15.18 6.03
CA TYR A 160 15.88 14.33 6.33
C TYR A 160 16.56 13.76 5.06
N PHE A 161 15.99 13.99 3.88
CA PHE A 161 16.45 13.40 2.62
C PHE A 161 16.86 14.45 1.59
N ASN A 162 17.98 14.21 0.93
CA ASN A 162 18.56 15.16 -0.03
C ASN A 162 17.84 15.14 -1.38
N VAL A 163 17.26 13.99 -1.74
CA VAL A 163 16.46 13.81 -2.94
C VAL A 163 15.07 13.34 -2.54
N LYS A 164 14.06 13.91 -3.19
CA LYS A 164 12.64 13.60 -2.98
C LYS A 164 12.00 13.31 -4.31
N ALA A 165 11.27 12.21 -4.40
CA ALA A 165 10.52 11.82 -5.57
C ALA A 165 9.12 11.39 -5.15
N TRP A 166 8.11 11.85 -5.90
CA TRP A 166 6.72 11.44 -5.70
C TRP A 166 6.19 10.90 -7.02
N ALA A 167 5.70 9.67 -7.02
CA ALA A 167 5.06 9.06 -8.17
C ALA A 167 3.65 8.62 -7.78
N CYS A 168 2.65 9.03 -8.56
CA CYS A 168 1.31 8.50 -8.47
C CYS A 168 1.23 7.27 -9.39
N VAL A 169 1.03 6.10 -8.79
CA VAL A 169 1.06 4.79 -9.45
C VAL A 169 -0.37 4.31 -9.63
N THR A 170 -1.14 5.01 -10.46
CA THR A 170 -2.52 4.61 -10.77
C THR A 170 -2.56 3.23 -11.46
N GLN A 171 -3.75 2.62 -11.57
CA GLN A 171 -3.94 1.31 -12.22
C GLN A 171 -3.41 1.22 -13.67
N THR A 172 -3.13 2.35 -14.33
CA THR A 172 -2.60 2.42 -15.71
C THR A 172 -1.18 3.00 -15.77
N TYR A 173 -0.39 2.89 -14.71
CA TYR A 173 0.94 3.49 -14.69
C TYR A 173 1.88 2.88 -15.74
N SER A 174 2.80 3.71 -16.24
CA SER A 174 3.87 3.30 -17.15
C SER A 174 5.15 3.10 -16.35
N GLU A 175 5.62 1.86 -16.30
CA GLU A 175 6.87 1.51 -15.62
C GLU A 175 8.05 2.34 -16.14
N ILE A 176 8.10 2.58 -17.45
CA ILE A 176 9.13 3.41 -18.10
C ILE A 176 9.09 4.85 -17.58
N ASP A 177 7.90 5.42 -17.41
CA ASP A 177 7.74 6.79 -16.92
C ASP A 177 8.08 6.90 -15.44
N LEU A 178 7.76 5.88 -14.64
CA LEU A 178 8.18 5.77 -13.25
C LEU A 178 9.71 5.76 -13.11
N LEU A 179 10.41 4.89 -13.86
CA LEU A 179 11.88 4.83 -13.84
C LEU A 179 12.51 6.17 -14.25
N LYS A 180 11.98 6.80 -15.30
CA LYS A 180 12.44 8.12 -15.78
C LYS A 180 12.20 9.23 -14.75
N LEU A 181 11.08 9.19 -14.04
CA LEU A 181 10.76 10.15 -12.98
C LEU A 181 11.80 10.07 -11.86
N ILE A 182 12.11 8.85 -11.39
CA ILE A 182 13.06 8.65 -10.29
C ILE A 182 14.48 9.07 -10.73
N ILE A 183 14.92 8.70 -11.94
CA ILE A 183 16.23 9.13 -12.48
C ILE A 183 16.35 10.66 -12.49
N ARG A 184 15.31 11.37 -12.96
CA ARG A 184 15.29 12.84 -12.97
C ARG A 184 15.34 13.43 -11.57
N ALA A 185 14.59 12.86 -10.63
CA ALA A 185 14.60 13.29 -9.24
C ALA A 185 16.00 13.15 -8.62
N ALA A 186 16.67 12.03 -8.90
CA ALA A 186 18.07 11.75 -8.55
C ALA A 186 19.10 12.61 -9.32
N LYS A 187 18.66 13.62 -10.09
CA LYS A 187 19.50 14.47 -10.95
C LYS A 187 20.31 13.71 -12.00
N GLY A 188 19.92 12.47 -12.30
CA GLY A 188 20.48 11.67 -13.37
C GLY A 188 19.94 12.09 -14.74
N SER A 189 20.62 11.64 -15.79
CA SER A 189 20.20 11.80 -17.18
C SER A 189 20.09 10.43 -17.83
N TYR A 190 18.97 10.18 -18.50
CA TYR A 190 18.74 8.94 -19.23
C TYR A 190 18.81 9.11 -20.75
N GLY A 191 19.10 10.32 -21.25
CA GLY A 191 19.21 10.61 -22.68
C GLY A 191 18.00 10.11 -23.48
N ASN A 192 18.24 9.19 -24.42
CA ASN A 192 17.21 8.60 -25.28
C ASN A 192 16.69 7.24 -24.78
N ALA A 193 17.11 6.78 -23.60
CA ALA A 193 16.69 5.49 -23.05
C ALA A 193 15.17 5.44 -22.92
N ASN A 194 14.58 4.36 -23.41
CA ASN A 194 13.13 4.20 -23.48
C ASN A 194 12.66 2.78 -23.15
N THR A 195 13.58 1.86 -22.85
CA THR A 195 13.26 0.51 -22.36
C THR A 195 13.68 0.32 -20.91
N LYS A 196 13.03 -0.62 -20.22
CA LYS A 196 13.33 -0.97 -18.82
C LYS A 196 14.81 -1.36 -18.64
N LEU A 197 15.33 -2.20 -19.54
CA LEU A 197 16.71 -2.70 -19.50
C LEU A 197 17.75 -1.58 -19.64
N GLU A 198 17.46 -0.53 -20.41
CA GLU A 198 18.33 0.64 -20.54
C GLU A 198 18.24 1.54 -19.30
N LEU A 199 17.05 1.70 -18.73
CA LEU A 199 16.80 2.61 -17.62
C LEU A 199 17.27 2.07 -16.27
N GLN A 200 17.22 0.76 -16.04
CA GLN A 200 17.63 0.13 -14.78
C GLN A 200 19.08 0.45 -14.35
N PRO A 201 20.12 0.32 -15.20
CA PRO A 201 21.48 0.68 -14.80
C PRO A 201 21.64 2.19 -14.56
N ILE A 202 20.96 3.02 -15.36
CA ILE A 202 20.98 4.47 -15.21
C ILE A 202 20.34 4.89 -13.89
N LEU A 203 19.21 4.27 -13.53
CA LEU A 203 18.54 4.47 -12.26
C LEU A 203 19.47 4.12 -11.10
N ARG A 204 20.06 2.92 -11.12
CA ARG A 204 21.01 2.49 -10.09
C ARG A 204 22.12 3.52 -9.91
N ASP A 205 22.82 3.88 -10.98
CA ASP A 205 23.97 4.79 -10.91
C ASP A 205 23.56 6.21 -10.44
N SER A 206 22.37 6.67 -10.84
CA SER A 206 21.80 7.94 -10.39
C SER A 206 21.47 7.92 -8.90
N VAL A 207 20.87 6.82 -8.42
CA VAL A 207 20.53 6.65 -7.00
C VAL A 207 21.78 6.46 -6.14
N THR A 208 22.77 5.68 -6.58
CA THR A 208 24.05 5.54 -5.87
C THR A 208 24.81 6.86 -5.77
N SER A 209 24.66 7.74 -6.77
CA SER A 209 25.25 9.08 -6.74
C SER A 209 24.51 10.04 -5.80
N CYS A 210 23.30 9.69 -5.36
CA CYS A 210 22.53 10.45 -4.38
C CYS A 210 22.91 10.01 -2.96
N GLN A 211 23.10 10.97 -2.07
CA GLN A 211 23.45 10.67 -0.67
C GLN A 211 22.26 10.06 0.10
N SER A 212 21.03 10.46 -0.22
CA SER A 212 19.79 9.88 0.32
C SER A 212 18.60 10.20 -0.60
N LEU A 213 17.70 9.23 -0.80
CA LEU A 213 16.49 9.36 -1.61
C LEU A 213 15.27 9.00 -0.76
N PHE A 214 14.28 9.89 -0.75
CA PHE A 214 12.93 9.63 -0.27
C PHE A 214 11.99 9.48 -1.46
N LEU A 215 11.41 8.30 -1.63
CA LEU A 215 10.48 7.99 -2.72
C LEU A 215 9.10 7.67 -2.13
N VAL A 216 8.10 8.45 -2.52
CA VAL A 216 6.69 8.18 -2.23
C VAL A 216 6.05 7.59 -3.49
N LEU A 217 5.52 6.38 -3.37
CA LEU A 217 4.66 5.75 -4.37
C LEU A 217 3.23 5.87 -3.85
N ASP A 218 2.47 6.80 -4.41
CA ASP A 218 1.11 7.10 -4.02
C ASP A 218 0.12 6.30 -4.87
N ASP A 219 -0.97 5.84 -4.25
CA ASP A 219 -2.03 5.06 -4.89
C ASP A 219 -1.57 3.72 -5.52
N VAL A 220 -0.65 2.99 -4.89
CA VAL A 220 -0.14 1.69 -5.40
C VAL A 220 -1.15 0.57 -5.15
N TRP A 221 -1.63 -0.07 -6.23
CA TRP A 221 -2.63 -1.14 -6.16
C TRP A 221 -2.04 -2.57 -6.15
N MET A 222 -0.77 -2.75 -6.49
CA MET A 222 -0.13 -4.07 -6.64
C MET A 222 1.33 -4.05 -6.16
N ALA A 223 1.75 -5.09 -5.44
CA ALA A 223 3.12 -5.21 -4.90
C ALA A 223 4.20 -5.34 -6.00
N ASN A 224 3.80 -5.78 -7.20
CA ASN A 224 4.71 -5.98 -8.34
C ASN A 224 5.42 -4.70 -8.81
N VAL A 225 4.85 -3.52 -8.53
CA VAL A 225 5.51 -2.24 -8.84
C VAL A 225 6.85 -2.16 -8.12
N TRP A 226 6.90 -2.57 -6.85
CA TRP A 226 8.11 -2.62 -6.07
C TRP A 226 9.01 -3.78 -6.52
N ILE A 227 8.46 -5.01 -6.52
CA ILE A 227 9.22 -6.25 -6.76
C ILE A 227 9.86 -6.27 -8.16
N ASP A 228 9.09 -5.97 -9.20
CA ASP A 228 9.56 -6.13 -10.59
C ASP A 228 10.38 -4.94 -11.09
N SER A 229 10.09 -3.74 -10.59
CA SER A 229 10.59 -2.49 -11.19
C SER A 229 11.69 -1.84 -10.36
N LEU A 230 11.57 -1.87 -9.03
CA LEU A 230 12.39 -1.04 -8.13
C LEU A 230 13.32 -1.83 -7.23
N GLN A 231 12.92 -3.03 -6.79
CA GLN A 231 13.70 -3.85 -5.87
C GLN A 231 15.11 -4.13 -6.42
N VAL A 232 15.20 -4.67 -7.64
CA VAL A 232 16.48 -5.01 -8.29
C VAL A 232 17.42 -3.80 -8.38
N PRO A 233 17.08 -2.68 -9.06
CA PRO A 233 18.02 -1.56 -9.20
C PRO A 233 18.42 -0.92 -7.86
N LEU A 234 17.55 -0.93 -6.85
CA LEU A 234 17.82 -0.33 -5.54
C LEU A 234 18.62 -1.28 -4.61
N ASP A 235 18.43 -2.59 -4.71
CA ASP A 235 19.23 -3.59 -3.99
C ASP A 235 20.70 -3.58 -4.46
N TYR A 236 20.91 -3.49 -5.77
CA TYR A 236 22.26 -3.48 -6.36
C TYR A 236 22.98 -2.12 -6.19
N ALA A 237 22.25 -1.01 -6.01
CA ALA A 237 22.84 0.30 -5.69
C ALA A 237 23.57 0.30 -4.33
N ASN A 238 23.27 -0.67 -3.46
CA ASN A 238 23.80 -0.77 -2.10
C ASN A 238 25.11 -1.54 -1.97
N ILE A 239 25.66 -2.10 -3.06
CA ILE A 239 26.98 -2.73 -3.07
C ILE A 239 28.05 -1.64 -3.29
N SER A 240 28.59 -1.10 -2.20
CA SER A 240 29.88 -0.40 -2.23
C SER A 240 30.95 -1.36 -1.73
N PHE A 241 32.04 -1.53 -2.50
CA PHE A 241 33.28 -2.14 -2.03
C PHE A 241 33.85 -1.41 -0.81
#